data_AF-A0A973BDT5-F1
#
_entry.id   AF-A0A973BDT5-F1
#
_cell.length_a   1.000
_cell.length_b   1.000
_cell.length_c   1.000
_cell.angle_alpha   90.00
_cell.angle_beta   90.00
_cell.angle_gamma   90.00
#
_symmetry.space_group_name_H-M   'P 1'
#
loop_
_entity.id
_entity.type
_entity.pdbx_description
1 polymer ?
#
loop_
_entity_poly.entity_id
_entity_poly.type
_entity_poly.pdbx_seq_one_letter_code
_entity_poly.pdbx_strand_id
1 'polypeptide(L)'
;MQSIVEHKIHSLHEFIELLEKQYSDNEFSRWVYRGHADHSFELMPSIGRHFPRGLDSANRERSILTIFKKTCEPVAPQRIANDLDWLAFAQHHELPTRLLDWSPVPTIALYF
;
A
#
# COMPACT_ATOMS: atom_id res chain seq x y z
N MET A 1 -9.16 1.00 -22.11
CA MET A 1 -8.42 0.28 -21.04
C MET A 1 -6.98 0.21 -21.51
N GLN A 2 -6.03 0.88 -20.85
CA GLN A 2 -4.62 0.77 -21.24
C GLN A 2 -4.15 -0.67 -21.00
N SER A 3 -3.37 -1.22 -21.93
CA SER A 3 -2.78 -2.55 -21.80
C SER A 3 -1.69 -2.54 -20.74
N ILE A 4 -1.70 -3.53 -19.84
CA ILE A 4 -0.60 -3.75 -18.89
C ILE A 4 0.62 -4.21 -19.69
N VAL A 5 1.77 -3.58 -19.45
CA VAL A 5 3.06 -3.95 -20.04
C VAL A 5 3.91 -4.60 -18.97
N GLU A 6 4.36 -5.82 -19.22
CA GLU A 6 5.22 -6.57 -18.30
C GLU A 6 6.68 -6.50 -18.73
N HIS A 7 7.57 -6.26 -17.76
CA HIS A 7 9.01 -6.26 -17.96
C HIS A 7 9.65 -7.30 -17.03
N LYS A 8 10.51 -8.16 -17.59
CA LYS A 8 11.37 -9.05 -16.79
C LYS A 8 12.72 -8.37 -16.62
N ILE A 9 13.16 -8.27 -15.37
CA ILE A 9 14.37 -7.56 -14.97
C ILE A 9 15.25 -8.52 -14.19
N HIS A 10 16.53 -8.61 -14.55
CA HIS A 10 17.48 -9.55 -13.98
C HIS A 10 18.56 -8.89 -13.12
N SER A 11 18.62 -7.55 -13.12
CA SER A 11 19.58 -6.79 -12.33
C SER A 11 19.04 -5.42 -11.91
N LEU A 12 19.63 -4.84 -10.86
CA LEU A 12 19.32 -3.47 -10.45
C LEU A 12 19.65 -2.45 -11.55
N HIS A 13 20.69 -2.71 -12.34
CA HIS A 13 21.06 -1.83 -13.44
C HIS A 13 19.97 -1.79 -14.52
N GLU A 14 19.46 -2.95 -14.95
CA GLU A 14 18.33 -3.04 -15.88
C GLU A 14 17.07 -2.34 -15.35
N PHE A 15 16.82 -2.46 -14.04
CA PHE A 15 15.71 -1.75 -13.40
C PHE A 15 15.86 -0.22 -13.51
N ILE A 16 17.05 0.30 -13.22
CA ILE A 16 17.33 1.74 -13.29
C ILE A 16 17.24 2.23 -14.73
N GLU A 17 17.77 1.48 -15.71
CA GLU A 17 17.64 1.85 -17.13
C GLU A 17 16.16 1.88 -17.59
N LEU A 18 15.34 0.94 -17.12
CA LEU A 18 13.90 0.94 -17.40
C LEU A 18 13.24 2.20 -16.85
N LEU A 19 13.54 2.52 -15.59
CA LEU A 19 13.06 3.72 -14.92
C LEU A 19 13.47 4.98 -15.70
N GLU A 20 14.74 5.15 -16.05
CA GLU A 20 15.23 6.31 -16.82
C GLU A 20 14.51 6.47 -18.16
N LYS A 21 14.25 5.37 -18.87
CA LYS A 21 13.45 5.37 -20.12
C LYS A 21 11.99 5.78 -19.89
N GLN A 22 11.39 5.39 -18.77
CA GLN A 22 10.03 5.79 -18.41
C GLN A 22 9.95 7.24 -17.91
N TYR A 23 11.04 7.76 -17.35
CA TYR A 23 11.11 9.09 -16.72
C TYR A 23 11.58 10.21 -17.64
N SER A 24 12.08 9.92 -18.85
CA SER A 24 12.61 10.94 -19.77
C SER A 24 11.59 12.02 -20.18
N ASP A 25 10.31 11.81 -19.88
CA ASP A 25 9.21 12.74 -20.18
C ASP A 25 8.88 13.72 -19.02
N ASN A 26 9.75 13.87 -18.00
CA ASN A 26 9.58 14.83 -16.89
C ASN A 26 8.37 14.57 -15.96
N GLU A 27 7.89 13.33 -15.93
CA GLU A 27 6.66 12.89 -15.24
C GLU A 27 6.94 12.13 -13.93
N PHE A 28 8.04 12.44 -13.24
CA PHE A 28 8.38 11.85 -11.94
C PHE A 28 7.24 11.96 -10.90
N SER A 29 6.30 12.89 -11.08
CA SER A 29 5.22 13.18 -10.13
C SER A 29 3.96 12.32 -10.28
N ARG A 30 3.81 11.49 -11.33
CA ARG A 30 2.54 10.76 -11.57
C ARG A 30 2.54 9.30 -11.16
N TRP A 31 3.70 8.67 -11.02
CA TRP A 31 3.78 7.23 -10.76
C TRP A 31 3.95 6.92 -9.27
N VAL A 32 3.22 5.91 -8.81
CA VAL A 32 3.41 5.28 -7.50
C VAL A 32 3.71 3.81 -7.71
N TYR A 33 4.61 3.29 -6.89
CA TYR A 33 5.16 1.95 -7.00
C TYR A 33 4.77 1.13 -5.78
N ARG A 34 4.59 -0.18 -5.98
CA ARG A 34 4.36 -1.15 -4.92
C ARG A 34 5.29 -2.33 -5.11
N GLY A 35 5.96 -2.72 -4.04
CA GLY A 35 6.81 -3.90 -4.00
C GLY A 35 6.03 -5.15 -3.62
N HIS A 36 6.43 -6.26 -4.23
CA HIS A 36 6.02 -7.60 -3.86
C HIS A 36 7.16 -8.57 -4.16
N ALA A 37 7.53 -9.38 -3.19
CA ALA A 37 8.45 -10.49 -3.36
C ALA A 37 8.03 -11.52 -4.42
N ASP A 38 6.73 -11.62 -4.73
CA ASP A 38 6.20 -12.52 -5.75
C ASP A 38 5.15 -11.82 -6.62
N HIS A 39 5.39 -11.80 -7.94
CA HIS A 39 4.49 -11.24 -8.94
C HIS A 39 3.10 -11.91 -9.01
N SER A 40 2.96 -13.13 -8.49
CA SER A 40 1.70 -13.87 -8.46
C SER A 40 0.76 -13.40 -7.35
N PHE A 41 1.26 -12.57 -6.41
CA PHE A 41 0.44 -12.04 -5.34
C PHE A 41 -0.58 -11.03 -5.86
N GLU A 42 -1.84 -11.26 -5.51
CA GLU A 42 -2.93 -10.33 -5.82
C GLU A 42 -2.77 -9.02 -5.04
N LEU A 43 -3.27 -7.93 -5.61
CA LEU A 43 -3.40 -6.63 -4.94
C LEU A 43 -4.53 -6.64 -3.91
N MET A 44 -4.43 -7.54 -2.94
CA MET A 44 -5.43 -7.75 -1.89
C MET A 44 -4.95 -7.14 -0.57
N PRO A 45 -5.66 -6.15 -0.01
CA PRO A 45 -5.30 -5.55 1.27
C PRO A 45 -5.46 -6.54 2.42
N SER A 46 -4.84 -6.27 3.57
CA SER A 46 -4.85 -7.19 4.71
C SER A 46 -6.27 -7.52 5.20
N ILE A 47 -7.19 -6.55 5.21
CA ILE A 47 -8.61 -6.83 5.54
C ILE A 47 -9.25 -7.84 4.58
N GLY A 48 -8.92 -7.79 3.28
CA GLY A 48 -9.42 -8.73 2.28
C GLY A 48 -8.85 -10.13 2.47
N ARG A 49 -7.58 -10.23 2.89
CA ARG A 49 -6.92 -11.51 3.20
C ARG A 49 -7.48 -12.17 4.44
N HIS A 50 -7.71 -11.40 5.51
CA HIS A 50 -8.26 -11.93 6.77
C HIS A 50 -9.77 -12.18 6.72
N PHE A 51 -10.51 -11.41 5.93
CA PHE A 51 -11.97 -11.50 5.82
C PHE A 51 -12.42 -11.49 4.35
N PRO A 52 -12.30 -12.61 3.62
CA PRO A 52 -12.51 -12.66 2.17
C PRO A 52 -13.96 -12.42 1.69
N ARG A 53 -14.94 -12.29 2.60
CA ARG A 53 -16.36 -12.03 2.25
C ARG A 53 -16.64 -10.52 2.19
N GLY A 54 -16.66 -9.95 0.99
CA GLY A 54 -16.60 -8.51 0.69
C GLY A 54 -17.48 -7.52 1.51
N LEU A 55 -18.72 -7.87 1.90
CA LEU A 55 -19.54 -6.97 2.76
C LEU A 55 -19.25 -7.10 4.25
N ASP A 56 -18.70 -8.24 4.67
CA ASP A 56 -18.31 -8.51 6.05
C ASP A 56 -16.99 -7.81 6.38
N SER A 57 -16.06 -7.72 5.41
CA SER A 57 -14.75 -7.10 5.60
C SER A 57 -14.82 -5.61 5.94
N ALA A 58 -15.63 -4.83 5.20
CA ALA A 58 -15.75 -3.38 5.43
C ALA A 58 -16.42 -3.05 6.78
N ASN A 59 -17.41 -3.84 7.19
CA ASN A 59 -18.06 -3.68 8.49
C ASN A 59 -17.11 -4.09 9.63
N ARG A 60 -16.40 -5.22 9.48
CA ARG A 60 -15.38 -5.66 10.44
C ARG A 60 -14.26 -4.65 10.61
N GLU A 61 -13.72 -4.12 9.51
CA GLU A 61 -12.70 -3.08 9.56
C GLU A 61 -13.18 -1.86 10.34
N ARG A 62 -14.42 -1.43 10.11
CA ARG A 62 -15.03 -0.30 10.83
C ARG A 62 -15.16 -0.59 12.32
N SER A 63 -15.58 -1.79 12.70
CA SER A 63 -15.68 -2.20 14.10
C SER A 63 -14.30 -2.27 14.76
N ILE A 64 -13.32 -2.89 14.10
CA ILE A 64 -11.94 -3.00 14.58
C ILE A 64 -11.34 -1.59 14.75
N LEU A 65 -11.46 -0.72 13.74
CA LEU A 65 -10.96 0.65 13.79
C LEU A 65 -11.62 1.47 14.90
N THR A 66 -12.93 1.27 15.12
CA THR A 66 -13.66 1.95 16.22
C THR A 66 -13.11 1.56 17.59
N ILE A 67 -12.83 0.27 17.79
CA ILE A 67 -12.24 -0.24 19.03
C ILE A 67 -10.81 0.32 19.17
N PHE A 68 -10.00 0.23 18.11
CA PHE A 68 -8.63 0.70 18.09
C PHE A 68 -8.52 2.19 18.43
N LYS A 69 -9.36 3.04 17.83
CA LYS A 69 -9.45 4.48 18.14
C LYS A 69 -9.65 4.71 19.64
N LYS A 70 -10.65 4.07 20.24
CA LYS A 70 -10.96 4.22 21.67
C LYS A 70 -9.83 3.72 22.57
N THR A 71 -9.18 2.63 22.19
CA THR A 71 -8.08 2.04 22.97
C THR A 71 -6.81 2.86 22.88
N CYS A 72 -6.50 3.41 21.71
CA CYS A 72 -5.24 4.09 21.43
C CYS A 72 -5.33 5.62 21.51
N GLU A 73 -6.51 6.21 21.70
CA GLU A 73 -6.68 7.67 21.87
C GLU A 73 -5.69 8.30 22.85
N PRO A 74 -5.38 7.71 24.03
CA PRO A 74 -4.42 8.31 24.97
C PRO A 74 -2.97 8.35 24.48
N VAL A 75 -2.62 7.47 23.53
CA VAL A 75 -1.25 7.31 22.98
C VAL A 75 -1.17 7.71 21.51
N ALA A 76 -2.27 8.19 20.94
CA ALA A 76 -2.34 8.59 19.55
C ALA A 76 -1.41 9.79 19.29
N PRO A 77 -0.59 9.76 18.23
CA PRO A 77 0.18 10.91 17.81
C PRO A 77 -0.72 12.14 17.58
N GLN A 78 -0.24 13.33 17.97
CA GLN A 78 -1.00 14.59 17.79
C GLN A 78 -1.40 14.88 16.33
N ARG A 79 -0.71 14.26 15.36
CA ARG A 79 -0.94 14.45 13.92
C ARG A 79 -2.14 13.70 13.35
N ILE A 80 -2.80 12.83 14.11
CA ILE A 80 -3.96 12.08 13.61
C ILE A 80 -5.18 13.00 13.56
N ALA A 81 -5.62 13.37 12.36
CA ALA A 81 -6.69 14.33 12.14
C ALA A 81 -7.96 13.70 11.55
N ASN A 82 -7.84 12.58 10.84
CA ASN A 82 -8.97 11.97 10.12
C ASN A 82 -8.93 10.44 10.11
N ASP A 83 -9.96 9.81 9.53
CA ASP A 83 -10.11 8.37 9.47
C ASP A 83 -9.02 7.66 8.65
N LEU A 84 -8.45 8.32 7.64
CA LEU A 84 -7.33 7.78 6.87
C LEU A 84 -6.05 7.74 7.72
N ASP A 85 -5.79 8.79 8.51
CA ASP A 85 -4.66 8.82 9.44
C ASP A 85 -4.79 7.70 10.49
N TRP A 86 -6.01 7.48 10.98
CA TRP A 86 -6.30 6.37 11.88
C TRP A 86 -6.10 5.00 11.24
N LEU A 87 -6.47 4.83 9.96
CA LEU A 87 -6.23 3.59 9.22
C LEU A 87 -4.73 3.35 9.04
N ALA A 88 -3.96 4.37 8.67
CA ALA A 88 -2.51 4.27 8.53
C ALA A 88 -1.84 3.93 9.88
N PHE A 89 -2.29 4.56 10.97
CA PHE A 89 -1.82 4.25 12.31
C PHE A 89 -2.17 2.82 12.74
N ALA A 90 -3.39 2.37 12.46
CA ALA A 90 -3.82 0.99 12.71
C ALA A 90 -2.98 -0.02 11.93
N GLN A 91 -2.71 0.25 10.64
CA GLN A 91 -1.88 -0.61 9.80
C GLN A 91 -0.44 -0.73 10.33
N HIS A 92 0.13 0.36 10.87
CA HIS A 92 1.44 0.33 11.53
C HIS A 92 1.47 -0.56 12.78
N HIS A 93 0.31 -0.76 13.42
CA HIS A 93 0.10 -1.67 14.54
C HIS A 93 -0.49 -3.03 14.09
N GLU A 94 -0.28 -3.43 12.84
CA GLU A 94 -0.64 -4.73 12.27
C GLU A 94 -2.15 -5.03 12.20
N LEU A 95 -3.00 -4.02 12.40
CA LEU A 95 -4.44 -4.22 12.21
C LEU A 95 -4.73 -4.44 10.73
N PRO A 96 -5.66 -5.36 10.40
CA PRO A 96 -6.08 -5.56 9.03
C PRO A 96 -6.86 -4.33 8.55
N THR A 97 -6.35 -3.67 7.51
CA THR A 97 -6.97 -2.50 6.89
C THR A 97 -7.15 -2.71 5.39
N ARG A 98 -7.91 -1.82 4.77
CA ARG A 98 -8.10 -1.72 3.32
C ARG A 98 -6.94 -1.04 2.60
N LEU A 99 -5.94 -0.56 3.34
CA LEU A 99 -4.81 0.15 2.75
C LEU A 99 -3.83 -0.84 2.10
N LEU A 100 -3.21 -0.33 1.04
CA LEU A 100 -2.08 -0.94 0.37
C LEU A 100 -0.91 0.05 0.49
N ASP A 101 0.26 -0.44 0.84
CA ASP A 101 1.50 0.32 0.81
C ASP A 101 1.91 0.70 -0.63
N TRP A 102 2.17 1.98 -0.83
CA TRP A 102 2.68 2.55 -2.08
C TRP A 102 3.83 3.49 -1.76
N SER A 103 4.80 3.56 -2.66
CA SER A 103 5.94 4.47 -2.56
C SER A 103 6.06 5.30 -3.84
N PRO A 104 6.27 6.62 -3.77
CA PRO A 104 6.64 7.41 -4.94
C PRO A 104 8.09 7.14 -5.38
N VAL A 105 8.89 6.50 -4.52
CA VAL A 105 10.28 6.14 -4.80
C VAL A 105 10.32 4.67 -5.23
N PRO A 106 10.64 4.35 -6.50
CA PRO A 106 10.57 3.00 -7.04
C PRO A 106 11.55 2.04 -6.36
N THR A 107 12.72 2.53 -5.94
CA THR A 107 13.72 1.71 -5.24
C THR A 107 13.30 1.34 -3.82
N ILE A 108 12.49 2.17 -3.15
CA ILE A 108 11.88 1.80 -1.86
C ILE A 108 10.83 0.70 -2.09
N ALA A 109 10.03 0.80 -3.15
CA ALA A 109 9.09 -0.26 -3.50
C ALA A 109 9.82 -1.58 -3.80
N LEU A 110 10.90 -1.55 -4.59
CA LEU A 110 11.68 -2.74 -4.97
C LEU A 110 12.23 -3.55 -3.77
N TYR A 111 12.38 -2.93 -2.60
CA TYR A 111 12.86 -3.62 -1.40
C TYR A 111 11.88 -4.69 -0.86
N PHE A 112 10.57 -4.52 -1.11
CA PHE A 112 9.49 -5.39 -0.62
C PHE A 112 9.07 -6.44 -1.65
#